data_AF-L9L5X8-F1
#
_entry.id   AF-L9L5X8-F1
#
_cell.length_a   1.000
_cell.length_b   1.000
_cell.length_c   1.000
_cell.angle_alpha   90.00
_cell.angle_beta   90.00
_cell.angle_gamma   90.00
#
_symmetry.space_group_name_H-M   'P 1'
#
loop_
_entity.id
_entity.type
_entity.pdbx_description
1 polymer ?
#
loop_
_entity_poly.entity_id
_entity_poly.type
_entity_poly.pdbx_seq_one_letter_code
_entity_poly.pdbx_strand_id
1 'polypeptide(L)'
;MGTYKYIQELWWKKQSDVMRFLLRVRCWQYCQLWTLHWVPRPTWQGKARRLDYKAKHGYVIYRIRVRRGGHKRPVPKGVTYGKASLSIMVLTSSFAGASSLLQRSELDATVGLLES
;
A
#
# COMPACT_ATOMS: atom_id res chain seq x y z
N MET A 1 24.13 -10.88 16.67
CA MET A 1 23.62 -10.41 15.36
C MET A 1 22.56 -11.39 14.88
N GLY A 2 21.27 -11.05 14.97
CA GLY A 2 20.18 -12.00 14.63
C GLY A 2 19.93 -12.14 13.13
N THR A 3 19.25 -13.23 12.74
CA THR A 3 18.86 -13.54 11.35
C THR A 3 18.11 -12.40 10.65
N TYR A 4 17.34 -11.61 11.41
CA TYR A 4 16.60 -10.45 10.90
C TYR A 4 17.48 -9.33 10.34
N LYS A 5 18.75 -9.23 10.78
CA LYS A 5 19.69 -8.23 10.23
C LYS A 5 20.02 -8.53 8.76
N TYR A 6 20.33 -9.77 8.43
CA TYR A 6 20.60 -10.19 7.05
C TYR A 6 19.37 -10.07 6.16
N ILE A 7 18.18 -10.40 6.69
CA ILE A 7 16.91 -10.21 5.97
C ILE A 7 16.69 -8.72 5.68
N GLN A 8 17.01 -7.83 6.63
CA GLN A 8 16.92 -6.39 6.40
C GLN A 8 17.87 -5.92 5.28
N GLU A 9 19.13 -6.36 5.31
CA GLU A 9 20.13 -6.00 4.30
C GLU A 9 19.69 -6.44 2.89
N LEU A 10 19.10 -7.63 2.77
CA LEU A 10 18.54 -8.13 1.53
C LEU A 10 17.37 -7.25 1.02
N TRP A 11 16.48 -6.81 1.91
CA TRP A 11 15.35 -5.93 1.56
C TRP A 11 15.77 -4.48 1.28
N TRP A 12 16.95 -4.04 1.73
CA TRP A 12 17.52 -2.75 1.36
C TRP A 12 17.95 -2.75 -0.11
N LYS A 13 18.58 -3.84 -0.57
CA LYS A 13 19.05 -4.03 -1.95
C LYS A 13 17.97 -4.62 -2.87
N LYS A 14 16.82 -3.94 -3.00
CA LYS A 14 15.66 -4.41 -3.82
C LYS A 14 15.96 -4.58 -5.31
N GLN A 15 16.98 -3.88 -5.80
CA GLN A 15 17.36 -3.85 -7.21
C GLN A 15 18.30 -4.99 -7.60
N SER A 16 18.70 -5.86 -6.66
CA SER A 16 19.43 -7.10 -6.94
C SER A 16 18.58 -8.11 -7.73
N ASP A 17 19.21 -8.96 -8.53
CA ASP A 17 18.53 -9.95 -9.38
C ASP A 17 17.60 -10.88 -8.61
N VAL A 18 18.07 -11.38 -7.45
CA VAL A 18 17.25 -12.24 -6.56
C VAL A 18 15.98 -11.54 -6.13
N MET A 19 16.08 -10.28 -5.65
CA MET A 19 14.91 -9.54 -5.19
C MET A 19 13.98 -9.15 -6.33
N ARG A 20 14.52 -8.73 -7.48
CA ARG A 20 13.69 -8.43 -8.66
C ARG A 20 12.90 -9.65 -9.12
N PHE A 21 13.53 -10.82 -9.17
CA PHE A 21 12.86 -12.07 -9.54
C PHE A 21 11.71 -12.38 -8.58
N LEU A 22 11.96 -12.37 -7.28
CA LEU A 22 10.94 -12.64 -6.25
C LEU A 22 9.79 -11.62 -6.28
N LEU A 23 10.09 -10.34 -6.46
CA LEU A 23 9.07 -9.29 -6.54
C LEU A 23 8.24 -9.39 -7.82
N ARG A 24 8.84 -9.82 -8.94
CA ARG A 24 8.14 -9.99 -10.21
C ARG A 24 7.14 -11.15 -10.15
N VAL A 25 7.55 -12.30 -9.63
CA VAL A 25 6.66 -13.46 -9.42
C VAL A 25 5.50 -13.09 -8.49
N ARG A 26 5.78 -12.40 -7.38
CA ARG A 26 4.74 -11.95 -6.44
C ARG A 26 3.80 -10.91 -7.05
N CYS A 27 4.32 -9.97 -7.84
CA CYS A 27 3.49 -8.98 -8.52
C CYS A 27 2.48 -9.65 -9.45
N TRP A 28 2.93 -10.64 -10.23
CA TRP A 28 2.05 -11.43 -11.09
C TRP A 28 0.94 -12.13 -10.29
N GLN A 29 1.30 -12.78 -9.18
CA GLN A 29 0.31 -13.39 -8.29
C GLN A 29 -0.70 -12.34 -7.80
N TYR A 30 -0.24 -11.19 -7.30
CA TYR A 30 -1.11 -10.16 -6.73
C TYR A 30 -2.04 -9.50 -7.75
N CYS A 31 -1.69 -9.54 -9.03
CA CYS A 31 -2.57 -9.06 -10.10
C CYS A 31 -3.84 -9.90 -10.25
N GLN A 32 -3.80 -11.19 -9.90
CA GLN A 32 -4.95 -12.11 -9.99
C GLN A 32 -5.85 -12.07 -8.75
N LEU A 33 -5.34 -11.55 -7.64
CA LEU A 33 -6.09 -11.46 -6.39
C LEU A 33 -7.01 -10.22 -6.38
N TRP A 34 -7.99 -10.25 -5.48
CA TRP A 34 -8.93 -9.15 -5.28
C TRP A 34 -8.24 -7.95 -4.63
N THR A 35 -8.88 -6.78 -4.70
CA THR A 35 -8.32 -5.51 -4.19
C THR A 35 -7.92 -5.60 -2.72
N LEU A 36 -8.75 -6.27 -1.91
CA LEU A 36 -8.49 -6.56 -0.50
C LEU A 36 -8.45 -8.08 -0.33
N HIS A 37 -7.34 -8.58 0.21
CA HIS A 37 -7.16 -10.01 0.46
C HIS A 37 -6.49 -10.25 1.81
N TRP A 38 -7.07 -11.15 2.61
CA TRP A 38 -6.52 -11.56 3.89
C TRP A 38 -5.33 -12.51 3.73
N VAL A 39 -4.25 -12.31 4.49
CA VAL A 39 -3.07 -13.17 4.42
C VAL A 39 -2.67 -13.65 5.82
N PRO A 40 -2.41 -14.96 6.00
CA PRO A 40 -2.13 -15.51 7.33
C PRO A 40 -0.77 -15.09 7.91
N ARG A 41 0.20 -14.69 7.07
CA ARG A 41 1.56 -14.26 7.51
C ARG A 41 2.08 -13.08 6.69
N PRO A 42 2.88 -12.18 7.30
CA PRO A 42 3.46 -11.06 6.57
C PRO A 42 4.56 -11.54 5.61
N THR A 43 4.62 -10.91 4.43
CA THR A 43 5.69 -11.17 3.45
C THR A 43 7.05 -10.68 3.91
N TRP A 44 7.09 -9.58 4.68
CA TRP A 44 8.29 -9.04 5.29
C TRP A 44 8.15 -9.01 6.81
N GLN A 45 8.57 -10.11 7.44
CA GLN A 45 8.50 -10.28 8.90
C GLN A 45 9.36 -9.26 9.66
N GLY A 46 10.55 -8.93 9.15
CA GLY A 46 11.46 -7.97 9.78
C GLY A 46 10.88 -6.56 9.88
N LYS A 47 10.12 -6.10 8.87
CA LYS A 47 9.40 -4.81 8.94
C LYS A 47 8.14 -4.91 9.79
N ALA A 48 7.38 -5.99 9.68
CA ALA A 48 6.17 -6.19 10.49
C ALA A 48 6.48 -6.12 11.99
N ARG A 49 7.55 -6.78 12.45
CA ARG A 49 7.96 -6.73 13.88
C ARG A 49 8.39 -5.33 14.35
N ARG A 50 8.90 -4.47 13.46
CA ARG A 50 9.22 -3.06 13.79
C ARG A 50 7.98 -2.18 13.91
N LEU A 51 6.89 -2.59 13.27
CA LEU A 51 5.57 -1.98 13.37
C LEU A 51 4.72 -2.69 14.45
N ASP A 52 5.38 -3.36 15.40
CA ASP A 52 4.76 -4.04 16.55
C ASP A 52 3.84 -5.24 16.23
N TYR A 53 4.00 -5.88 15.07
CA TYR A 53 3.35 -7.16 14.80
C TYR A 53 3.90 -8.27 15.71
N LYS A 54 2.99 -8.99 16.37
CA LYS A 54 3.28 -10.21 17.13
C LYS A 54 2.47 -11.37 16.54
N ALA A 55 3.10 -12.53 16.42
CA ALA A 55 2.41 -13.75 15.96
C ALA A 55 1.59 -14.35 17.12
N LYS A 56 0.48 -13.69 17.45
CA LYS A 56 -0.51 -14.11 18.45
C LYS A 56 -1.91 -13.95 17.85
N HIS A 57 -2.91 -14.63 18.42
CA HIS A 57 -4.31 -14.38 18.07
C HIS A 57 -4.68 -12.91 18.32
N GLY A 58 -5.55 -12.35 17.48
CA GLY A 58 -5.91 -10.93 17.49
C GLY A 58 -5.09 -10.05 16.53
N TYR A 59 -4.07 -10.59 15.85
CA TYR A 59 -3.36 -9.88 14.77
C TYR A 59 -3.79 -10.41 13.40
N VAL A 60 -4.28 -9.51 12.55
CA VAL A 60 -4.69 -9.82 11.18
C VAL A 60 -3.91 -8.95 10.20
N ILE A 61 -3.50 -9.53 9.07
CA ILE A 61 -2.79 -8.82 8.02
C ILE A 61 -3.58 -8.91 6.73
N TYR A 62 -3.80 -7.74 6.12
CA TYR A 62 -4.42 -7.62 4.82
C TYR A 62 -3.41 -7.11 3.78
N ARG A 63 -3.64 -7.49 2.53
CA ARG A 63 -3.01 -6.87 1.37
C ARG A 63 -4.05 -6.02 0.66
N ILE A 64 -3.67 -4.79 0.32
CA ILE A 64 -4.50 -3.85 -0.42
C ILE A 64 -3.78 -3.37 -1.66
N ARG A 65 -4.51 -3.31 -2.77
CA ARG A 65 -4.08 -2.66 -4.00
C ARG A 65 -4.61 -1.23 -4.08
N VAL A 66 -3.70 -0.26 -4.24
CA VAL A 66 -4.06 1.13 -4.58
C VAL A 66 -3.58 1.47 -5.98
N ARG A 67 -4.39 2.24 -6.72
CA ARG A 67 -4.04 2.70 -8.06
C ARG A 67 -2.86 3.68 -7.98
N ARG A 68 -1.84 3.45 -8.80
CA ARG A 68 -0.71 4.37 -8.94
C ARG A 68 -1.13 5.61 -9.73
N GLY A 69 -0.58 6.77 -9.38
CA GLY A 69 -0.87 8.05 -10.02
C GLY A 69 -1.43 9.08 -9.04
N GLY A 70 -1.64 10.32 -9.51
CA GLY A 70 -2.31 11.35 -8.74
C GLY A 70 -3.83 11.18 -8.74
N HIS A 71 -4.49 11.71 -7.72
CA HIS A 71 -5.95 11.81 -7.71
C HIS A 71 -6.39 13.02 -8.54
N LYS A 72 -7.33 12.82 -9.46
CA LYS A 72 -7.93 13.91 -10.24
C LYS A 72 -9.00 14.58 -9.39
N ARG A 73 -8.99 15.91 -9.30
CA ARG A 73 -10.05 16.65 -8.60
C ARG A 73 -11.42 16.36 -9.26
N PRO A 74 -12.48 16.05 -8.49
CA PRO A 74 -13.81 15.80 -9.04
C PRO A 74 -14.43 17.12 -9.51
N VAL A 75 -14.25 17.45 -10.79
CA VAL A 75 -14.81 18.65 -11.41
C VAL A 75 -15.77 18.21 -12.52
N PRO A 76 -17.06 18.62 -12.47
CA PRO A 76 -18.01 18.28 -13.52
C PRO A 76 -17.54 18.88 -14.86
N LYS A 77 -17.42 18.04 -15.89
CA LYS A 77 -16.93 18.40 -17.24
C LYS A 77 -15.53 19.03 -17.30
N GLY A 78 -14.78 19.02 -16.18
CA GLY A 78 -13.46 19.63 -16.11
C GLY A 78 -13.45 21.16 -16.16
N VAL A 79 -14.61 21.80 -16.01
CA VAL A 79 -14.73 23.25 -15.97
C VAL A 79 -14.68 23.70 -14.52
N THR A 80 -13.61 24.41 -14.17
CA THR A 80 -13.49 25.02 -12.84
C THR A 80 -14.10 26.42 -12.93
N TYR A 81 -15.29 26.60 -12.36
CA TYR A 81 -15.90 27.92 -12.22
C TYR A 81 -15.13 28.69 -11.15
N GLY A 82 -14.28 29.63 -11.55
CA GLY A 82 -13.41 30.37 -10.64
C GLY A 82 -12.24 31.06 -11.35
N LYS A 83 -11.37 31.71 -10.57
CA LYS A 83 -10.15 32.37 -11.10
C LYS A 83 -9.18 31.34 -11.67
N ALA A 84 -8.45 31.73 -12.71
CA ALA A 84 -7.47 30.88 -13.42
C ALA A 84 -6.34 30.34 -12.52
N SER A 85 -6.11 30.91 -11.33
CA SER A 85 -5.18 30.36 -10.35
C SER A 85 -5.62 29.02 -9.76
N LEU A 86 -6.94 28.76 -9.72
CA LEU A 86 -7.53 27.51 -9.22
C LEU A 86 -7.89 26.52 -10.33
N SER A 87 -7.79 26.93 -11.60
CA SER A 87 -8.18 26.13 -12.76
C SER A 87 -7.19 25.03 -13.13
N ILE A 88 -6.04 24.94 -12.45
CA ILE A 88 -5.10 23.83 -12.61
C ILE A 88 -5.76 22.55 -12.08
N MET A 89 -6.27 21.74 -13.01
CA MET A 89 -6.97 20.47 -12.74
C MET A 89 -6.08 19.43 -12.03
N VAL A 90 -4.75 19.55 -12.17
CA VAL A 90 -3.75 18.58 -11.68
C VAL A 90 -2.84 19.23 -10.64
N LEU A 91 -3.38 19.64 -9.50
CA LEU A 91 -2.55 19.95 -8.32
C LEU A 91 -3.17 19.38 -7.06
N THR A 92 -3.03 18.07 -6.89
CA THR A 92 -2.82 17.47 -5.57
C THR A 92 -1.78 16.39 -5.77
N SER A 93 -0.51 16.80 -5.79
CA SER A 93 0.62 15.90 -5.58
C SER A 93 0.54 15.39 -4.15
N SER A 94 -0.31 14.40 -3.91
CA SER A 94 -0.34 13.69 -2.64
C SER A 94 0.98 12.91 -2.54
N PHE A 95 1.98 13.55 -1.92
CA PHE A 95 3.32 13.04 -1.64
C PHE A 95 3.25 11.65 -0.99
N ALA A 96 4.36 10.90 -1.12
CA ALA A 96 4.54 9.46 -0.87
C ALA A 96 4.01 8.85 0.47
N GLY A 97 3.38 9.62 1.36
CA GLY A 97 2.69 9.14 2.58
C GLY A 97 1.15 9.08 2.48
N ALA A 98 0.53 9.74 1.51
CA ALA A 98 -0.93 9.76 1.37
C ALA A 98 -1.49 8.39 0.93
N SER A 99 -0.75 7.64 0.13
CA SER A 99 -1.18 6.31 -0.33
C SER A 99 -1.27 5.30 0.83
N SER A 100 -0.37 5.34 1.80
CA SER A 100 -0.44 4.48 2.99
C SER A 100 -1.58 4.84 3.93
N LEU A 101 -1.98 6.11 3.98
CA LEU A 101 -3.13 6.55 4.77
C LEU A 101 -4.44 6.18 4.09
N LEU A 102 -4.53 6.35 2.76
CA LEU A 102 -5.66 5.90 1.96
C LEU A 102 -5.86 4.39 2.05
N GLN A 103 -4.76 3.62 1.99
CA GLN A 103 -4.78 2.18 2.26
C GLN A 103 -5.43 1.88 3.61
N ARG A 104 -5.03 2.60 4.65
CA ARG A 104 -5.53 2.38 6.00
C ARG A 104 -7.01 2.72 6.12
N SER A 105 -7.44 3.87 5.59
CA SER A 105 -8.85 4.26 5.58
C SER A 105 -9.74 3.34 4.74
N GLU A 106 -9.26 2.84 3.60
CA GLU A 106 -10.01 1.86 2.78
C GLU A 106 -10.16 0.52 3.49
N LEU A 107 -9.12 0.08 4.21
CA LEU A 107 -9.21 -1.10 5.07
C LEU A 107 -10.21 -0.90 6.20
N ASP A 108 -10.10 0.20 6.93
CA ASP A 108 -10.94 0.47 8.09
C ASP A 108 -12.42 0.57 7.67
N ALA A 109 -12.72 1.17 6.51
CA ALA A 109 -14.07 1.23 5.97
C ALA A 109 -14.62 -0.15 5.53
N THR A 110 -13.80 -1.01 4.96
CA THR A 110 -14.24 -2.33 4.47
C THR A 110 -14.32 -3.37 5.58
N VAL A 111 -13.41 -3.33 6.56
CA VAL A 111 -13.43 -4.19 7.74
C VAL A 111 -14.51 -3.74 8.72
N GLY A 112 -14.70 -2.43 8.92
CA GLY A 112 -15.76 -1.90 9.78
C GLY A 112 -17.17 -2.29 9.34
N LEU A 113 -17.40 -2.41 8.02
CA LEU A 113 -18.67 -2.90 7.46
C LEU A 113 -18.89 -4.42 7.65
N LEU A 114 -17.83 -5.20 7.88
CA LEU A 114 -17.90 -6.64 8.13
C LEU A 114 -18.07 -6.99 9.60
N GLU A 115 -17.72 -6.07 10.51
CA GLU A 115 -17.85 -6.22 11.97
C GLU A 115 -19.12 -5.54 12.55
N SER A 116 -19.99 -4.97 11.69
CA SER A 116 -21.30 -4.38 12.06
C SER A 116 -22.45 -5.36 11.85
#